data_AF-A0A835FR63-F1
#
_entry.id   AF-A0A835FR63-F1
#
_cell.length_a   1.000
_cell.length_b   1.000
_cell.length_c   1.000
_cell.angle_alpha   90.00
_cell.angle_beta   90.00
_cell.angle_gamma   90.00
#
_symmetry.space_group_name_H-M   'P 1'
#
loop_
_entity.id
_entity.type
_entity.pdbx_description
1 polymer ?
#
loop_
_entity_poly.entity_id
_entity_poly.type
_entity_poly.pdbx_seq_one_letter_code
_entity_poly.pdbx_strand_id
1 'polypeptide(L)'
;MAAGFVGSATNQVYTKTLYKGDLMVFPQGLLHYQYNLGNDTAAVALSSYSSANPGLMILDFALFANNLPTDVVSKVTVLDELEVRKLKALFGGSG
;
A
#
# COMPACT_ATOMS: atom_id res chain seq x y z
N MET A 1 12.66 -10.32 4.97
CA MET A 1 11.48 -9.78 4.24
C MET A 1 11.96 -8.79 3.19
N ALA A 2 11.15 -8.44 2.20
CA ALA A 2 11.43 -7.29 1.34
C ALA A 2 10.59 -6.09 1.79
N ALA A 3 11.17 -4.91 1.73
CA ALA A 3 10.49 -3.65 1.97
C ALA A 3 10.92 -2.60 0.96
N GLY A 4 10.03 -1.68 0.62
CA GLY A 4 10.31 -0.65 -0.35
C GLY A 4 9.35 0.53 -0.32
N PHE A 5 9.71 1.61 -1.00
CA PHE A 5 8.84 2.76 -1.25
C PHE A 5 9.01 3.32 -2.64
N VAL A 6 8.01 4.08 -3.08
CA VAL A 6 7.96 4.75 -4.38
C VAL A 6 8.29 6.23 -4.19
N GLY A 7 9.35 6.70 -4.85
CA GLY A 7 9.77 8.10 -4.81
C GLY A 7 8.82 9.01 -5.57
N SER A 8 8.45 10.15 -4.98
CA SER A 8 7.44 11.06 -5.54
C SER A 8 7.84 11.80 -6.83
N ALA A 9 9.14 11.99 -7.08
CA ALA A 9 9.60 12.79 -8.22
C ALA A 9 9.51 12.04 -9.55
N THR A 10 9.82 10.75 -9.55
CA THR A 10 9.98 9.93 -10.78
C THR A 10 9.29 8.56 -10.68
N ASN A 11 8.54 8.31 -9.61
CA ASN A 11 8.05 6.99 -9.25
C ASN A 11 9.18 5.94 -9.14
N GLN A 12 10.42 6.36 -8.87
CA GLN A 12 11.54 5.45 -8.68
C GLN A 12 11.27 4.56 -7.47
N VAL A 13 11.41 3.25 -7.67
CA VAL A 13 11.20 2.27 -6.62
C VAL A 13 12.51 1.98 -5.88
N TYR A 14 12.49 2.13 -4.56
CA TYR A 14 13.61 1.78 -3.68
C TYR A 14 13.22 0.52 -2.90
N THR A 15 13.81 -0.63 -3.24
CA THR A 15 13.55 -1.92 -2.56
C THR A 15 14.81 -2.44 -1.89
N LYS A 16 14.66 -3.04 -0.72
CA LYS A 16 15.72 -3.82 -0.08
C LYS A 16 15.19 -5.08 0.60
N THR A 17 15.97 -6.15 0.51
CA THR A 17 15.81 -7.32 1.38
C THR A 17 16.38 -6.99 2.75
N LEU A 18 15.54 -7.08 3.77
CA LEU A 18 15.88 -6.82 5.17
C LEU A 18 16.02 -8.14 5.93
N TYR A 19 17.12 -8.24 6.68
CA TYR A 19 17.43 -9.29 7.64
C TYR A 19 17.23 -8.78 9.08
N LYS A 20 17.31 -9.68 10.06
CA LYS A 20 17.22 -9.32 11.47
C LYS A 20 18.32 -8.31 11.82
N GLY A 21 17.92 -7.16 12.35
CA GLY A 21 18.82 -6.06 12.72
C GLY A 21 18.97 -4.98 11.65
N ASP A 22 18.50 -5.22 10.42
CA ASP A 22 18.45 -4.18 9.39
C ASP A 22 17.33 -3.17 9.69
N LEU A 23 17.53 -1.94 9.23
CA LEU A 23 16.56 -0.85 9.32
C LEU A 23 16.29 -0.26 7.93
N MET A 24 15.04 0.16 7.73
CA MET A 24 14.62 0.93 6.57
C MET A 24 13.81 2.15 7.03
N VAL A 25 14.05 3.28 6.39
CA VAL A 25 13.29 4.53 6.63
C VAL A 25 12.32 4.73 5.49
N PHE A 26 11.06 4.98 5.81
CA PHE A 26 10.03 5.40 4.85
C PHE A 26 9.80 6.91 5.00
N PRO A 27 10.09 7.72 3.97
CA PRO A 27 9.78 9.15 4.02
C PRO A 27 8.28 9.38 4.17
N GLN A 28 7.91 10.40 4.95
CA GLN A 28 6.51 10.72 5.25
C GLN A 28 5.72 10.97 3.96
N GLY A 29 4.53 10.36 3.87
CA GLY A 29 3.59 10.55 2.77
C GLY A 29 3.90 9.75 1.50
N LEU A 30 5.02 9.02 1.44
CA LEU A 30 5.31 8.16 0.29
C LEU A 30 4.63 6.80 0.43
N LEU A 31 4.06 6.32 -0.68
CA LEU A 31 3.56 4.97 -0.80
C LEU A 31 4.71 3.98 -0.61
N HIS A 32 4.51 3.04 0.29
CA HIS A 32 5.50 2.02 0.62
C HIS A 32 4.82 0.67 0.80
N TYR A 33 5.63 -0.39 0.78
CA TYR A 33 5.18 -1.76 0.86
C TYR A 33 6.19 -2.63 1.59
N GLN A 34 5.69 -3.74 2.13
CA GLN A 34 6.51 -4.82 2.61
C GLN A 34 5.85 -6.16 2.29
N TYR A 35 6.67 -7.20 2.09
CA TYR A 35 6.16 -8.56 1.93
C TYR A 35 7.18 -9.58 2.45
N ASN A 36 6.66 -10.71 2.94
CA ASN A 36 7.50 -11.81 3.36
C ASN A 36 8.06 -12.55 2.14
N LEU A 37 9.37 -12.83 2.15
CA LEU A 37 10.04 -13.61 1.10
C LEU A 37 10.14 -15.10 1.46
N GLY A 38 9.96 -15.46 2.74
CA GLY A 38 9.99 -16.84 3.20
C GLY A 38 8.62 -17.48 3.06
N ASN A 39 8.59 -18.74 2.60
CA ASN A 39 7.35 -19.49 2.41
C ASN A 39 6.72 -19.95 3.74
N ASP A 40 7.55 -20.44 4.67
CA ASP A 40 7.06 -21.10 5.90
C ASP A 40 7.58 -20.44 7.19
N THR A 41 8.27 -19.31 7.09
CA THR A 41 8.84 -18.61 8.26
C THR A 41 8.23 -17.23 8.38
N ALA A 42 7.60 -16.95 9.51
CA ALA A 42 7.09 -15.62 9.81
C ALA A 42 8.23 -14.59 9.90
N ALA A 43 8.09 -13.48 9.18
CA ALA A 43 8.93 -12.31 9.36
C ALA A 43 8.19 -11.29 10.23
N VAL A 44 8.88 -10.75 11.24
CA VAL A 44 8.34 -9.73 12.15
C VAL A 44 9.19 -8.47 12.03
N ALA A 45 8.53 -7.32 11.93
CA ALA A 45 9.16 -6.02 11.96
C ALA A 45 8.51 -5.15 13.04
N LEU A 46 9.30 -4.27 13.65
CA LEU A 46 8.81 -3.24 14.54
C LEU A 46 8.89 -1.90 13.81
N SER A 47 7.79 -1.16 13.78
CA SER A 47 7.73 0.19 13.22
C SER A 47 7.72 1.23 14.33
N SER A 48 8.23 2.42 14.02
CA SER A 48 8.18 3.59 14.90
C SER A 48 7.89 4.81 14.04
N TYR A 49 7.11 5.73 14.60
CA TYR A 49 6.66 6.93 13.90
C TYR A 49 7.08 8.16 14.71
N SER A 50 7.37 9.26 14.01
CA SER A 50 7.71 10.54 14.64
C SER A 50 6.49 11.30 15.20
N SER A 51 5.29 10.75 15.04
CA SER A 51 4.03 11.30 15.54
C SER A 51 3.29 10.24 16.36
N ALA A 52 2.63 10.68 17.44
CA ALA A 52 1.72 9.84 18.23
C ALA A 52 0.43 9.51 17.47
N ASN A 53 0.10 10.27 16.41
CA ASN A 53 -1.02 10.00 15.53
C ASN A 53 -0.55 10.05 14.06
N PRO A 54 0.13 9.00 13.58
CA PRO A 54 0.69 8.97 12.22
C PRO A 54 -0.39 8.80 11.14
N GLY A 55 -1.56 8.25 11.50
CA GLY A 55 -2.56 7.80 10.54
C GLY A 55 -2.06 6.63 9.68
N LEU A 56 -2.95 6.01 8.93
CA LEU A 56 -2.61 4.99 7.93
C LEU A 56 -3.57 5.08 6.75
N MET A 57 -3.03 5.12 5.54
CA MET A 57 -3.79 5.04 4.31
C MET A 57 -3.28 3.83 3.52
N ILE A 58 -4.09 2.77 3.50
CA ILE A 58 -3.82 1.58 2.69
C ILE A 58 -4.37 1.83 1.30
N LEU A 59 -3.53 1.72 0.27
CA LEU A 59 -3.88 2.08 -1.12
C LEU A 59 -5.16 1.38 -1.59
N ASP A 60 -5.25 0.07 -1.41
CA ASP A 60 -6.39 -0.72 -1.87
C ASP A 60 -7.69 -0.29 -1.16
N PHE A 61 -7.62 0.02 0.13
CA PHE A 61 -8.78 0.51 0.88
C PHE A 61 -9.17 1.94 0.46
N ALA A 62 -8.17 2.79 0.24
CA ALA A 62 -8.38 4.16 -0.20
C ALA A 62 -9.03 4.22 -1.60
N LEU A 63 -8.78 3.25 -2.47
CA LEU A 63 -9.39 3.16 -3.79
C LEU A 63 -10.72 2.39 -3.78
N PHE A 64 -10.80 1.26 -3.06
CA PHE A 64 -11.88 0.29 -3.25
C PHE A 64 -12.71 -0.04 -2.00
N ALA A 65 -12.27 0.27 -0.77
CA ALA A 65 -13.02 0.02 0.47
C ALA A 65 -13.76 1.27 0.97
N ASN A 66 -14.40 2.00 0.05
CA ASN A 66 -15.04 3.29 0.30
C ASN A 66 -16.36 3.39 -0.51
N ASN A 67 -17.01 4.56 -0.50
CA ASN A 67 -18.23 4.86 -1.25
C ASN A 67 -18.02 5.76 -2.49
N LEU A 68 -16.77 5.91 -2.97
CA LEU A 68 -16.45 6.70 -4.17
C LEU A 68 -17.10 6.06 -5.39
N PRO A 69 -17.81 6.80 -6.26
CA PRO A 69 -18.51 6.20 -7.40
C PRO A 69 -17.58 5.38 -8.30
N THR A 70 -18.07 4.22 -8.74
CA THR A 70 -17.35 3.30 -9.63
C THR A 70 -16.84 4.03 -10.89
N ASP A 71 -17.65 4.90 -11.47
CA ASP A 71 -17.28 5.64 -12.69
C ASP A 71 -16.14 6.64 -12.45
N VAL A 72 -16.07 7.23 -11.25
CA VAL A 72 -14.96 8.12 -10.86
C VAL A 72 -13.67 7.32 -10.74
N VAL A 73 -13.68 6.18 -10.04
CA VAL A 73 -12.50 5.30 -9.92
C VAL A 73 -12.05 4.85 -11.30
N SER A 74 -12.98 4.48 -12.19
CA SER A 74 -12.65 4.10 -13.56
C SER A 74 -12.00 5.25 -14.35
N LYS A 75 -12.50 6.49 -14.22
CA LYS A 75 -11.94 7.67 -14.90
C LYS A 75 -10.55 8.08 -14.43
N VAL A 76 -10.24 7.90 -13.14
CA VAL A 76 -8.94 8.30 -12.56
C VAL A 76 -7.92 7.16 -12.52
N THR A 77 -8.31 5.98 -12.98
CA THR A 77 -7.44 4.82 -13.16
C THR A 77 -7.48 4.36 -14.61
N VAL A 78 -6.84 3.23 -14.93
CA VAL A 78 -6.94 2.56 -16.23
C VAL A 78 -7.84 1.32 -16.18
N LEU A 79 -8.63 1.19 -15.12
CA LEU A 79 -9.52 0.04 -14.89
C LEU A 79 -10.91 0.34 -15.47
N ASP A 80 -11.52 -0.65 -16.12
CA ASP A 80 -12.93 -0.57 -16.48
C ASP A 80 -13.85 -0.71 -15.25
N GLU A 81 -15.11 -0.30 -15.41
CA GLU A 81 -16.08 -0.34 -14.31
C GLU A 81 -16.32 -1.75 -13.76
N LEU A 82 -16.20 -2.80 -14.58
CA LEU A 82 -16.46 -4.17 -14.14
C LEU A 82 -15.35 -4.65 -13.20
N GLU A 83 -14.09 -4.35 -13.52
CA GLU A 83 -12.96 -4.64 -12.63
C GLU A 83 -13.03 -3.79 -11.34
N VAL A 84 -13.40 -2.51 -11.44
CA VAL A 84 -13.60 -1.65 -10.25
C VAL A 84 -14.67 -2.21 -9.32
N ARG A 85 -15.83 -2.65 -9.85
CA ARG A 85 -16.90 -3.26 -9.05
C ARG A 85 -16.44 -4.54 -8.36
N LYS A 86 -15.66 -5.36 -9.06
CA LYS A 86 -15.08 -6.59 -8.50
C LYS A 86 -14.11 -6.29 -7.35
N LEU A 87 -13.24 -5.30 -7.51
CA LEU A 87 -12.32 -4.87 -6.45
C LEU A 87 -13.08 -4.27 -5.26
N LYS A 88 -14.09 -3.43 -5.49
CA LYS A 88 -14.95 -2.90 -4.43
C LYS A 88 -15.66 -4.02 -3.66
N ALA A 89 -16.22 -5.01 -4.36
CA ALA A 89 -16.86 -6.16 -3.72
C ALA A 89 -15.85 -6.96 -2.87
N LEU A 90 -14.61 -7.14 -3.35
CA LEU A 90 -13.55 -7.82 -2.62
C LEU A 90 -13.16 -7.09 -1.32
N PHE A 91 -13.12 -5.75 -1.36
CA PHE A 91 -12.69 -4.92 -0.23
C PHE A 91 -13.83 -4.34 0.62
N GLY A 92 -15.09 -4.67 0.31
CA GLY A 92 -16.26 -4.21 1.06
C GLY A 92 -16.70 -2.76 0.77
N GLY A 93 -16.27 -2.19 -0.35
CA GLY A 93 -16.71 -0.88 -0.80
C GLY A 93 -18.11 -0.85 -1.41
N SER A 94 -18.61 0.37 -1.58
CA SER A 94 -19.87 0.70 -2.26
C SER A 94 -19.64 1.84 -3.26
N GLY A 95 -20.64 2.17 -4.09
CA GLY A 95 -20.53 3.24 -5.09
C GLY A 95 -19.94 2.79 -6.43
#